data_AF-X1NED4-F1
#
_entry.id   AF-X1NED4-F1
#
_cell.length_a   1.000
_cell.length_b   1.000
_cell.length_c   1.000
_cell.angle_alpha   90.00
_cell.angle_beta   90.00
_cell.angle_gamma   90.00
#
_symmetry.space_group_name_H-M   'P 1'
#
loop_
_entity.id
_entity.type
_entity.pdbx_description
1 polymer ?
#
loop_
_entity_poly.entity_id
_entity_poly.type
_entity_poly.pdbx_seq_one_letter_code
_entity_poly.pdbx_strand_id
1 'polypeptide(L)' 'GKKLSLNITGKAKKILAKEGFDPVYGARPLKRVIQNEVQNVLAMKLLNGEIKEGDKVTVDVAGPEGRLLDFKVKK' A
#
# COMPACT_ATOMS: atom_id res chain seq x y z
N GLY A 1 14.40 -8.04 15.58
CA GLY A 1 13.46 -6.98 15.17
C GLY A 1 12.10 -7.60 14.94
N LYS A 2 11.04 -6.98 15.47
CA LYS A 2 9.67 -7.47 15.24
C LYS A 2 9.27 -7.08 13.81
N LYS A 3 8.74 -8.03 13.04
CA LYS A 3 8.33 -7.78 11.65
C LYS A 3 7.00 -7.04 11.61
N LEU A 4 6.92 -5.97 10.83
CA LEU A 4 5.65 -5.35 10.46
C LEU A 4 4.80 -6.36 9.69
N SER A 5 3.52 -6.49 10.06
CA SER A 5 2.59 -7.36 9.33
C SER A 5 1.75 -6.52 8.37
N LEU A 6 1.86 -6.79 7.07
CA LEU A 6 1.13 -6.06 6.04
C LEU A 6 0.04 -6.94 5.43
N ASN A 7 -1.21 -6.47 5.45
CA ASN A 7 -2.33 -7.08 4.77
C ASN A 7 -2.87 -6.13 3.69
N ILE A 8 -2.95 -6.57 2.43
CA ILE A 8 -3.45 -5.74 1.33
C ILE A 8 -4.77 -6.33 0.85
N THR A 9 -5.85 -5.54 0.89
CA THR A 9 -7.17 -6.02 0.48
C THR A 9 -7.23 -6.29 -1.02
N GLY A 10 -8.17 -7.13 -1.45
CA GLY A 10 -8.41 -7.38 -2.87
C GLY A 10 -8.75 -6.11 -3.65
N LYS A 11 -9.44 -5.15 -3.02
CA LYS A 11 -9.75 -3.84 -3.63
C LYS A 11 -8.47 -3.04 -3.87
N ALA A 12 -7.59 -2.94 -2.87
CA ALA A 12 -6.31 -2.24 -3.01
C ALA A 12 -5.42 -2.88 -4.08
N LYS A 13 -5.37 -4.23 -4.12
CA LYS A 13 -4.64 -4.96 -5.18
C LYS A 13 -5.14 -4.61 -6.58
N LYS A 14 -6.45 -4.47 -6.78
CA LYS A 14 -7.04 -4.12 -8.09
C LYS A 14 -6.62 -2.72 -8.55
N ILE A 15 -6.55 -1.75 -7.64
CA ILE A 15 -6.13 -0.38 -7.97
C ILE A 15 -4.65 -0.36 -8.30
N LEU A 16 -3.82 -0.95 -7.43
CA LEU A 16 -2.37 -1.05 -7.67
C LEU A 16 -2.08 -1.74 -9.01
N ALA A 17 -2.82 -2.79 -9.34
CA ALA A 17 -2.71 -3.45 -10.65
C ALA A 17 -3.15 -2.55 -11.80
N LYS A 18 -4.25 -1.81 -11.66
CA LYS A 18 -4.74 -0.88 -12.69
C LYS A 18 -3.76 0.26 -12.95
N GLU A 19 -3.17 0.83 -11.90
CA GLU A 19 -2.18 1.91 -12.01
C GLU A 19 -0.81 1.41 -12.46
N GLY A 20 -0.45 0.18 -12.07
CA GLY A 20 0.79 -0.47 -12.42
C GLY A 20 0.78 -1.18 -13.77
N PHE A 21 -0.34 -1.16 -14.50
CA PHE A 21 -0.49 -1.78 -15.80
C PHE A 21 -0.37 -0.73 -16.91
N ASP A 22 0.56 -0.96 -17.82
CA ASP A 22 0.71 -0.19 -19.04
C ASP A 22 0.40 -1.08 -20.25
N PRO A 23 -0.42 -0.64 -21.23
CA PRO A 23 -0.77 -1.45 -22.40
C PRO A 23 0.43 -1.89 -23.25
N VAL A 24 1.50 -1.11 -23.28
CA VAL A 24 2.71 -1.35 -24.06
C VAL A 24 3.73 -2.16 -23.25
N TYR A 25 3.86 -1.87 -21.95
CA TYR A 25 4.90 -2.44 -21.09
C TYR A 25 4.40 -3.53 -20.11
N GLY A 26 3.11 -3.83 -20.10
CA GLY A 26 2.47 -4.77 -19.19
C GLY A 26 2.59 -4.33 -17.73
N ALA A 27 2.75 -5.30 -16.81
CA ALA A 27 2.88 -5.04 -15.37
C ALA A 27 4.28 -4.56 -14.93
N ARG A 28 5.19 -4.21 -15.85
CA ARG A 28 6.53 -3.69 -15.48
C ARG A 28 6.48 -2.45 -14.57
N PRO A 29 5.55 -1.48 -14.76
CA PRO A 29 5.40 -0.34 -13.85
C PRO A 29 4.87 -0.71 -12.45
N LEU A 30 4.27 -1.90 -12.27
CA LEU A 30 3.63 -2.32 -11.02
C LEU A 30 4.58 -2.29 -9.83
N LYS A 31 5.83 -2.71 -10.02
CA LYS A 31 6.84 -2.66 -8.95
C LYS A 31 7.05 -1.23 -8.46
N ARG A 32 7.11 -0.25 -9.38
CA ARG A 32 7.29 1.17 -9.06
C ARG A 32 6.08 1.74 -8.35
N VAL A 33 4.87 1.38 -8.79
CA VAL A 33 3.63 1.80 -8.14
C VAL A 33 3.57 1.26 -6.70
N ILE A 34 3.83 -0.03 -6.48
CA ILE A 34 3.87 -0.60 -5.13
C ILE A 34 4.92 0.09 -4.25
N GLN A 35 6.10 0.38 -4.81
CA GLN A 35 7.15 1.07 -4.06
C GLN A 35 6.71 2.48 -3.63
N ASN A 36 6.17 3.27 -4.56
CA ASN A 36 5.77 4.65 -4.30
C ASN A 36 4.53 4.74 -3.40
N GLU A 37 3.48 4.00 -3.76
CA GLU A 37 2.16 4.12 -3.13
C GLU A 37 2.07 3.34 -1.82
N VAL A 38 2.89 2.30 -1.63
CA VAL A 38 2.83 1.45 -0.44
C VAL A 38 4.11 1.55 0.39
N GLN A 39 5.27 1.21 -0.18
CA GLN A 39 6.50 1.12 0.63
C GLN A 39 6.95 2.48 1.18
N ASN A 40 6.98 3.52 0.34
CA ASN A 40 7.40 4.85 0.77
C ASN A 40 6.44 5.44 1.81
N VAL A 41 5.13 5.25 1.62
CA VAL A 41 4.11 5.72 2.58
C VAL A 41 4.26 5.02 3.93
N LEU A 42 4.44 3.69 3.94
CA LEU A 42 4.68 2.94 5.17
C LEU A 42 5.98 3.35 5.86
N ALA A 43 7.05 3.61 5.10
CA ALA A 43 8.31 4.09 5.64
C ALA A 43 8.14 5.47 6.31
N MET A 44 7.45 6.41 5.66
CA MET A 44 7.15 7.72 6.24
C MET A 44 6.33 7.61 7.53
N LYS A 45 5.28 6.79 7.53
CA LYS A 45 4.44 6.54 8.72
C LYS A 45 5.22 5.90 9.87
N LEU A 46 6.16 5.01 9.56
CA LEU A 46 7.06 4.42 10.55
C LEU A 46 8.00 5.49 11.14
N LEU A 47 8.61 6.33 10.30
CA LEU A 47 9.49 7.42 10.72
C LEU A 47 8.75 8.46 11.58
N ASN A 48 7.49 8.76 11.25
CA ASN A 48 6.64 9.67 12.02
C ASN A 48 6.10 9.07 13.33
N GLY A 49 6.33 7.76 13.57
CA GLY A 49 5.83 7.06 14.75
C GLY A 49 4.34 6.72 14.72
N GLU A 50 3.67 6.89 13.57
CA GLU A 50 2.27 6.47 13.35
C GLU A 50 2.12 4.94 13.31
N ILE A 51 3.17 4.25 12.85
CA ILE A 51 3.29 2.79 12.81
C ILE A 51 4.47 2.39 13.69
N LYS A 52 4.35 1.31 14.45
CA LYS A 52 5.41 0.76 15.29
C LYS A 52 5.77 -0.66 14.86
N GLU A 53 6.96 -1.10 15.26
CA GLU A 53 7.35 -2.50 15.06
C GLU A 53 6.36 -3.45 15.74
N GLY A 54 5.88 -4.44 14.98
CA GLY A 54 4.90 -5.42 15.43
C GLY A 54 3.44 -5.06 15.11
N ASP A 55 3.17 -3.85 14.62
CA ASP A 55 1.82 -3.47 14.19
C ASP A 55 1.34 -4.29 13.00
N LYS A 56 0.02 -4.44 12.90
CA LYS A 56 -0.66 -5.01 11.74
C LYS A 56 -1.28 -3.89 10.92
N VAL A 57 -0.72 -3.64 9.75
CA VAL A 57 -1.20 -2.60 8.83
C VAL A 57 -2.06 -3.26 7.76
N THR A 58 -3.29 -2.78 7.61
CA THR A 58 -4.17 -3.14 6.50
C THR A 58 -4.22 -2.00 5.49
N VAL A 59 -3.81 -2.28 4.26
CA VAL A 59 -3.94 -1.38 3.11
C VAL A 59 -5.25 -1.72 2.41
N ASP A 60 -6.17 -0.76 2.45
CA ASP A 60 -7.46 -0.83 1.78
C ASP A 60 -7.67 0.40 0.90
N VAL A 61 -8.91 0.65 0.50
CA VAL A 61 -9.27 1.71 -0.42
C VAL A 61 -10.31 2.62 0.22
N ALA A 62 -10.14 3.93 0.05
CA ALA A 62 -11.10 4.95 0.48
C ALA A 62 -11.40 5.96 -0.64
N GLY A 63 -12.38 6.83 -0.36
CA GLY A 63 -12.78 7.94 -1.24
C GLY A 63 -13.86 7.57 -2.28
N PRO A 64 -14.50 8.59 -2.89
CA PRO A 64 -15.71 8.44 -3.70
C PRO A 64 -15.57 7.64 -5.01
N GLU A 65 -14.37 7.19 -5.38
CA GLU A 65 -14.15 6.32 -6.55
C GLU A 65 -13.26 5.12 -6.24
N GLY A 66 -12.91 4.93 -4.97
CA GLY A 66 -11.94 3.95 -4.55
C GLY A 66 -10.61 4.09 -5.29
N ARG A 67 -10.05 5.30 -5.34
CA ARG A 67 -8.73 5.58 -5.93
C ARG A 67 -7.65 5.88 -4.89
N LEU A 68 -8.04 6.13 -3.65
CA LEU A 68 -7.08 6.46 -2.59
C LEU A 68 -6.81 5.22 -1.75
N LEU A 69 -5.54 4.91 -1.52
CA LEU A 69 -5.14 3.89 -0.55
C LEU A 69 -5.34 4.41 0.87
N ASP A 70 -5.95 3.57 1.71
CA ASP A 70 -6.15 3.84 3.12
C ASP A 70 -5.34 2.84 3.96
N PHE A 71 -4.63 3.36 4.96
CA PHE A 71 -3.69 2.60 5.78
C PHE A 71 -4.21 2.51 7.21
N LYS A 72 -4.81 1.37 7.55
CA LYS A 72 -5.40 1.14 8.87
C LYS A 72 -4.44 0.36 9.73
N VAL A 73 -4.03 0.94 10.85
CA VAL A 73 -3.17 0.29 11.85
C VAL A 73 -4.04 -0.40 12.89
N LYS A 74 -3.84 -1.70 13.09
CA LYS A 74 -4.36 -2.45 14.24
C LYS A 74 -3.19 -2.80 15.16
N LYS A 75 -3.34 -2.41 16.43
CA LYS A 75 -2.45 -2.80 17.53
C LYS A 75 -2.74 -4.23 17.98
#